data_AF-A0A443HVM6-F1
#
_entry.id   AF-A0A443HVM6-F1
#
_cell.length_a   1.000
_cell.length_b   1.000
_cell.length_c   1.000
_cell.angle_alpha   90.00
_cell.angle_beta   90.00
_cell.angle_gamma   90.00
#
_symmetry.space_group_name_H-M   'P 1'
#
loop_
_entity.id
_entity.type
_entity.pdbx_description
1 polymer ?
#
loop_
_entity_poly.entity_id
_entity_poly.type
_entity_poly.pdbx_seq_one_letter_code
_entity_poly.pdbx_strand_id
1 'polypeptide(L)'
;MGKRWSSVSPFIQKLRTAPPDWYYKAPKSPPPVDFLAPPTGPYFFYGTLVDPSMITEILGLDYEPELRPAYIVGYECKLWGQYPALLDAPDSIVEGAVYHVSTVEDGEKLAAYETRNYRTERCWINYMDKKEPLREIGSTFKFVGDRGDLSEGQFDLKVWLKRMGRTAALEKLEGKVKKTT
;
A
#
# COMPACT_ATOMS: atom_id res chain seq x y z
N MET A 1 42.71 -35.28 24.58
CA MET A 1 41.83 -36.12 23.74
C MET A 1 40.40 -35.90 24.22
N GLY A 2 39.40 -35.43 23.46
CA GLY A 2 38.94 -35.81 22.11
C GLY A 2 37.64 -36.62 22.29
N LYS A 3 36.51 -36.45 21.59
CA LYS A 3 36.09 -35.62 20.45
C LYS A 3 34.55 -35.47 20.57
N ARG A 4 33.96 -34.36 20.12
CA ARG A 4 32.51 -34.28 19.84
C ARG A 4 32.37 -34.14 18.33
N TRP A 5 31.85 -35.18 17.67
CA TRP A 5 31.67 -35.21 16.22
C TRP A 5 30.30 -34.68 15.81
N SER A 6 30.35 -33.69 14.94
CA SER A 6 29.27 -33.16 14.09
C SER A 6 28.91 -34.19 13.02
N SER A 7 27.67 -34.68 13.00
CA SER A 7 27.15 -35.44 11.86
C SER A 7 26.37 -34.48 10.97
N VAL A 8 26.95 -34.17 9.82
CA VAL A 8 26.29 -33.40 8.75
C VAL A 8 25.50 -34.40 7.90
N SER A 9 24.22 -34.09 7.66
CA SER A 9 23.27 -34.96 6.97
C SER A 9 23.74 -35.36 5.56
N PRO A 10 23.45 -36.60 5.09
CA PRO A 10 23.75 -37.09 3.73
C PRO A 10 23.24 -36.19 2.59
N PHE A 11 22.28 -35.30 2.87
CA PHE A 11 21.78 -34.29 1.94
C PHE A 11 22.85 -33.25 1.57
N ILE A 12 23.62 -32.77 2.55
CA ILE A 12 24.70 -31.78 2.35
C ILE A 12 25.87 -32.40 1.57
N GLN A 13 26.06 -33.72 1.68
CA GLN A 13 27.11 -34.43 0.94
C GLN A 13 26.75 -34.57 -0.55
N LYS A 14 25.46 -34.70 -0.90
CA LYS A 14 24.99 -34.75 -2.30
C LYS A 14 25.08 -33.39 -3.01
N LEU A 15 25.02 -32.27 -2.29
CA LEU A 15 25.14 -30.91 -2.85
C LEU A 15 26.56 -30.56 -3.31
N ARG A 16 27.59 -31.20 -2.74
CA ARG A 16 29.00 -30.90 -3.07
C ARG A 16 29.51 -31.58 -4.34
N THR A 17 28.76 -32.53 -4.91
CA THR A 17 29.22 -33.39 -6.00
C THR A 17 28.47 -33.18 -7.33
N ALA A 18 27.53 -32.23 -7.41
CA ALA A 18 26.88 -31.91 -8.68
C ALA A 18 27.78 -30.98 -9.55
N PRO A 19 27.92 -31.23 -10.87
CA PRO A 19 28.70 -30.37 -11.77
C PRO A 19 28.12 -28.93 -11.85
N PRO A 20 28.90 -27.91 -12.25
CA PRO A 20 28.49 -26.51 -12.09
C PRO A 20 27.36 -25.99 -13.00
N ASP A 21 27.02 -26.70 -14.09
CA ASP A 21 26.34 -26.08 -15.25
C ASP A 21 24.95 -26.64 -15.59
N TRP A 22 24.27 -27.33 -14.67
CA TRP A 22 23.13 -28.18 -15.05
C TRP A 22 21.72 -27.58 -14.95
N TYR A 23 21.50 -26.30 -14.63
CA TYR A 23 20.13 -25.78 -14.65
C TYR A 23 20.01 -24.33 -15.15
N TYR A 24 19.73 -24.22 -16.45
CA TYR A 24 18.93 -23.18 -17.10
C TYR A 24 19.18 -21.72 -16.71
N LYS A 25 19.69 -20.95 -17.69
CA LYS A 25 19.49 -19.49 -17.80
C LYS A 25 18.00 -19.16 -17.63
N ALA A 26 17.59 -18.83 -16.41
CA ALA A 26 16.38 -18.07 -16.18
C ALA A 26 16.56 -16.68 -16.85
N PRO A 27 15.52 -16.11 -17.48
CA PRO A 27 15.51 -14.68 -17.74
C PRO A 27 15.81 -13.99 -16.41
N LYS A 28 16.75 -13.04 -16.38
CA LYS A 28 17.21 -12.33 -15.16
C LYS A 28 16.00 -12.06 -14.27
N SER A 29 15.88 -12.82 -13.18
CA SER A 29 14.89 -12.51 -12.16
C SER A 29 15.16 -11.07 -11.73
N PRO A 30 14.12 -10.21 -11.62
CA PRO A 30 14.31 -8.91 -11.00
C PRO A 30 15.00 -9.12 -9.64
N PRO A 31 15.85 -8.17 -9.21
CA PRO A 31 16.60 -8.31 -7.98
C PRO A 31 15.66 -8.66 -6.82
N PRO A 32 16.11 -9.43 -5.82
CA PRO A 32 15.30 -9.79 -4.66
C PRO A 32 14.66 -8.54 -4.07
N VAL A 33 13.33 -8.48 -4.10
CA VAL A 33 12.59 -7.40 -3.48
C VAL A 33 12.77 -7.58 -1.97
N ASP A 34 13.38 -6.60 -1.32
CA ASP A 34 13.42 -6.57 0.14
C ASP A 34 11.96 -6.45 0.64
N PHE A 35 11.42 -7.53 1.20
CA PHE A 35 10.06 -7.58 1.73
C PHE A 35 9.86 -6.66 2.94
N LEU A 36 10.93 -6.10 3.49
CA LEU A 36 10.92 -5.16 4.62
C LEU A 36 11.01 -3.70 4.19
N ALA A 37 11.53 -3.41 3.00
CA ALA A 37 11.53 -2.06 2.44
C ALA A 37 10.10 -1.70 2.01
N PRO A 38 9.57 -0.53 2.38
CA PRO A 38 8.31 -0.05 1.86
C PRO A 38 8.37 -0.09 0.33
N PRO A 39 7.49 -0.86 -0.33
CA PRO A 39 7.62 -1.09 -1.75
C PRO A 39 7.52 0.25 -2.50
N THR A 40 8.30 0.45 -3.55
CA THR A 40 7.94 1.45 -4.56
C THR A 40 6.81 0.88 -5.42
N GLY A 41 6.16 1.74 -6.24
CA GLY A 41 5.06 1.32 -7.09
C GLY A 41 3.72 1.97 -6.75
N PRO A 42 2.61 1.38 -7.21
CA PRO A 42 1.28 1.94 -7.02
C PRO A 42 0.79 1.69 -5.58
N TYR A 43 0.40 2.76 -4.90
CA TYR A 43 -0.26 2.73 -3.60
C TYR A 43 -1.72 3.14 -3.73
N PHE A 44 -2.61 2.27 -3.28
CA PHE A 44 -4.03 2.54 -3.16
C PHE A 44 -4.37 3.14 -1.79
N PHE A 45 -4.95 4.33 -1.82
CA PHE A 45 -5.41 5.09 -0.66
C PHE A 45 -6.93 5.15 -0.63
N TYR A 46 -7.50 5.02 0.57
CA TYR A 46 -8.95 4.98 0.83
C TYR A 46 -9.38 5.92 1.97
N GLY A 47 -8.48 6.82 2.40
CA GLY A 47 -8.68 7.72 3.53
C GLY A 47 -8.11 9.11 3.27
N THR A 48 -7.42 9.68 4.26
CA THR A 48 -6.87 11.04 4.19
C THR A 48 -5.89 11.24 3.03
N LEU A 49 -5.11 10.20 2.69
CA LEU A 49 -4.15 10.23 1.59
C LEU A 49 -4.80 10.31 0.20
N VAL A 50 -6.13 10.24 0.08
CA VAL A 50 -6.84 10.55 -1.18
C VAL A 50 -6.77 12.05 -1.49
N ASP A 51 -6.51 12.91 -0.49
CA ASP A 51 -6.20 14.33 -0.70
C ASP A 51 -4.74 14.49 -1.15
N PRO A 52 -4.47 14.95 -2.39
CA PRO A 52 -3.11 15.18 -2.88
C PRO A 52 -2.28 16.10 -1.98
N SER A 53 -2.92 17.05 -1.29
CA SER A 53 -2.20 17.99 -0.41
C SER A 53 -1.55 17.30 0.78
N MET A 54 -2.15 16.19 1.26
CA MET A 54 -1.55 15.36 2.30
C MET A 54 -0.30 14.65 1.78
N ILE A 55 -0.33 14.14 0.55
CA ILE A 55 0.82 13.46 -0.05
C ILE A 55 1.97 14.44 -0.25
N THR A 56 1.69 15.64 -0.79
CA THR A 56 2.69 16.71 -0.93
C THR A 56 3.36 17.03 0.41
N GLU A 57 2.58 17.19 1.47
CA GLU A 57 3.07 17.52 2.81
C GLU A 57 3.92 16.39 3.41
N ILE A 58 3.46 15.14 3.32
CA ILE A 58 4.16 13.97 3.89
C ILE A 58 5.46 13.67 3.15
N LEU A 59 5.44 13.74 1.82
CA LEU A 59 6.60 13.41 0.98
C LEU A 59 7.57 14.58 0.81
N GLY A 60 7.11 15.82 1.07
CA GLY A 60 7.88 17.03 0.84
C GLY A 60 8.01 17.38 -0.66
N LEU A 61 6.95 17.13 -1.43
CA LEU A 61 6.93 17.44 -2.87
C LEU A 61 6.82 18.95 -3.10
N ASP A 62 7.44 19.44 -4.17
CA ASP A 62 7.30 20.80 -4.68
C ASP A 62 6.07 20.98 -5.60
N TYR A 63 5.38 19.88 -5.90
CA TYR A 63 4.16 19.85 -6.69
C TYR A 63 3.04 19.06 -6.00
N GLU A 64 1.81 19.31 -6.45
CA GLU A 64 0.63 18.53 -6.03
C GLU A 64 0.47 17.32 -6.96
N PRO A 65 0.53 16.08 -6.46
CA PRO A 65 0.49 14.90 -7.32
C PRO A 65 -0.91 14.64 -7.89
N GLU A 66 -0.96 14.06 -9.08
CA GLU A 66 -2.21 13.52 -9.64
C GLU A 66 -2.44 12.10 -9.12
N LEU A 67 -3.67 11.84 -8.69
CA LEU A 67 -4.11 10.53 -8.23
C LEU A 67 -5.12 9.95 -9.22
N ARG A 68 -4.96 8.66 -9.53
CA ARG A 68 -5.88 7.95 -10.42
C ARG A 68 -7.02 7.30 -9.62
N PRO A 69 -8.29 7.50 -9.95
CA PRO A 69 -9.39 6.85 -9.25
C PRO A 69 -9.36 5.33 -9.47
N ALA A 70 -9.58 4.57 -8.41
CA ALA A 70 -9.50 3.11 -8.43
C ALA A 70 -10.37 2.46 -7.34
N TYR A 71 -10.48 1.14 -7.37
CA TYR A 71 -11.04 0.34 -6.28
C TYR A 71 -10.27 -0.97 -6.08
N ILE A 72 -10.38 -1.52 -4.87
CA ILE A 72 -9.88 -2.85 -4.50
C ILE A 72 -11.05 -3.75 -4.08
N VAL A 73 -10.87 -5.07 -4.23
CA VAL A 73 -11.88 -6.09 -3.90
C VAL A 73 -11.39 -6.93 -2.73
N GLY A 74 -12.31 -7.44 -1.92
CA GLY A 74 -12.03 -8.31 -0.78
C GLY A 74 -11.85 -7.57 0.53
N TYR A 75 -12.27 -6.29 0.58
CA TYR A 75 -12.11 -5.43 1.73
C TYR A 75 -13.35 -4.60 2.02
N GLU A 76 -13.50 -4.20 3.28
CA GLU A 76 -14.44 -3.19 3.75
C GLU A 76 -13.72 -2.17 4.66
N CYS A 77 -14.34 -1.02 4.87
CA CYS A 77 -13.86 -0.01 5.80
C CYS A 77 -14.77 0.10 7.02
N LYS A 78 -14.15 0.15 8.21
CA LYS A 78 -14.76 0.64 9.46
C LYS A 78 -14.06 1.91 9.91
N LEU A 79 -14.44 2.46 11.07
CA LEU A 79 -13.78 3.64 11.64
C LEU A 79 -12.99 3.29 12.89
N TRP A 80 -11.70 3.61 12.88
CA TRP A 80 -10.87 3.72 14.07
C TRP A 80 -10.82 5.20 14.49
N GLY A 81 -11.72 5.57 15.43
CA GLY A 81 -11.98 6.97 15.74
C GLY A 81 -12.52 7.72 14.52
N GLN A 82 -11.68 8.58 13.92
CA GLN A 82 -12.02 9.35 12.71
C GLN A 82 -11.35 8.84 11.43
N TYR A 83 -10.52 7.80 11.53
CA TYR A 83 -9.73 7.28 10.43
C TYR A 83 -10.36 5.99 9.88
N PRO A 84 -10.38 5.79 8.56
CA PRO A 84 -10.86 4.54 8.00
C PRO A 84 -9.90 3.40 8.34
N ALA A 85 -10.45 2.24 8.64
CA ALA A 85 -9.73 1.02 8.96
C ALA A 85 -10.13 -0.07 7.98
N LEU A 86 -9.19 -0.46 7.10
CA LEU A 86 -9.42 -1.48 6.08
C LEU A 86 -9.34 -2.89 6.69
N LEU A 87 -10.38 -3.69 6.48
CA LEU A 87 -10.53 -5.07 6.99
C LEU A 87 -10.86 -6.03 5.85
N ASP A 88 -10.55 -7.32 6.03
CA ASP A 88 -10.96 -8.36 5.07
C ASP A 88 -12.48 -8.51 5.02
N ALA A 89 -13.04 -8.46 3.81
CA ALA A 89 -14.43 -8.71 3.50
C ALA A 89 -14.55 -9.20 2.05
N PRO A 90 -14.50 -10.53 1.81
CA PRO A 90 -14.34 -11.12 0.47
C PRO A 90 -15.29 -10.62 -0.61
N ASP A 91 -16.52 -10.28 -0.22
CA ASP A 91 -17.60 -9.90 -1.15
C ASP A 91 -17.77 -8.37 -1.30
N SER A 92 -16.83 -7.58 -0.74
CA SER A 92 -16.91 -6.13 -0.69
C SER A 92 -15.82 -5.45 -1.52
N ILE A 93 -16.08 -4.19 -1.88
CA ILE A 93 -15.13 -3.32 -2.56
C ILE A 93 -14.89 -2.05 -1.74
N VAL A 94 -13.70 -1.48 -1.90
CA VAL A 94 -13.35 -0.17 -1.36
C VAL A 94 -12.89 0.71 -2.51
N GLU A 95 -13.55 1.85 -2.67
CA GLU A 95 -13.15 2.89 -3.61
C GLU A 95 -12.09 3.80 -3.00
N GLY A 96 -11.26 4.38 -3.86
CA GLY A 96 -10.16 5.20 -3.45
C GLY A 96 -9.40 5.76 -4.64
N ALA A 97 -8.14 6.06 -4.42
CA ALA A 97 -7.28 6.62 -5.45
C ALA A 97 -5.85 6.13 -5.31
N VAL A 98 -5.12 6.14 -6.43
CA VAL A 98 -3.80 5.57 -6.54
C VAL A 98 -2.78 6.66 -6.80
N TYR A 99 -1.70 6.62 -6.03
CA TYR A 99 -0.50 7.39 -6.25
C TYR A 99 0.67 6.44 -6.55
N HIS A 100 1.51 6.78 -7.51
CA HIS A 100 2.71 6.00 -7.80
C HIS A 100 3.90 6.55 -6.99
N VAL A 101 4.34 5.76 -6.02
CA VAL A 101 5.51 6.05 -5.20
C VAL A 101 6.77 5.67 -5.98
N SER A 102 7.65 6.65 -6.22
CA SER A 102 8.83 6.49 -7.08
C SER A 102 10.10 6.08 -6.32
N THR A 103 10.20 6.43 -5.04
CA THR A 103 11.40 6.20 -4.22
C THR A 103 11.08 5.38 -2.97
N VAL A 104 12.07 4.63 -2.49
CA VAL A 104 11.93 3.86 -1.23
C VAL A 104 11.71 4.81 -0.06
N GLU A 105 12.40 5.96 -0.04
CA GLU A 105 12.26 7.00 0.99
C GLU A 105 10.81 7.52 1.08
N ASP A 106 10.14 7.74 -0.05
CA ASP A 106 8.74 8.16 -0.05
C ASP A 106 7.82 7.06 0.49
N GLY A 107 8.11 5.79 0.16
CA GLY A 107 7.42 4.65 0.75
C GLY A 107 7.60 4.60 2.27
N GLU A 108 8.81 4.88 2.77
CA GLU A 108 9.12 4.95 4.21
C GLU A 108 8.39 6.10 4.90
N LYS A 109 8.32 7.28 4.29
CA LYS A 109 7.55 8.43 4.82
C LYS A 109 6.07 8.09 4.95
N LEU A 110 5.48 7.46 3.93
CA LEU A 110 4.08 7.03 3.98
C LEU A 110 3.84 5.96 5.05
N ALA A 111 4.71 4.95 5.14
CA ALA A 111 4.61 3.92 6.16
C ALA A 111 4.76 4.50 7.59
N ALA A 112 5.64 5.49 7.78
CA ALA A 112 5.81 6.18 9.05
C ALA A 112 4.58 7.01 9.45
N TYR A 113 3.91 7.64 8.47
CA TYR A 113 2.67 8.39 8.70
C TYR A 113 1.52 7.49 9.18
N GLU A 114 1.41 6.29 8.61
CA GLU A 114 0.30 5.36 8.87
C GLU A 114 0.39 4.64 10.24
N THR A 115 1.41 4.93 11.05
CA THR A 115 1.55 4.47 12.45
C THR A 115 1.60 2.94 12.64
N ARG A 116 1.71 2.49 13.89
CA ARG A 116 1.71 1.04 14.25
C ARG A 116 0.38 0.32 14.04
N ASN A 117 -0.71 1.05 13.78
CA ASN A 117 -2.05 0.46 13.66
C ASN A 117 -2.37 0.03 12.23
N TYR A 118 -1.49 0.33 11.27
CA TYR A 118 -1.63 -0.06 9.88
C TYR A 118 -0.35 -0.75 9.40
N ARG A 119 -0.51 -1.68 8.46
CA ARG A 119 0.62 -2.31 7.74
C ARG A 119 0.43 -2.18 6.24
N THR A 120 1.53 -2.17 5.50
CA THR A 120 1.46 -2.32 4.05
C THR A 120 0.99 -3.74 3.69
N GLU A 121 0.00 -3.84 2.81
CA GLU A 121 -0.59 -5.08 2.32
C GLU A 121 -0.63 -5.07 0.78
N ARG A 122 -0.37 -6.21 0.14
CA ARG A 122 -0.45 -6.31 -1.33
C ARG A 122 -1.90 -6.46 -1.77
N CYS A 123 -2.29 -5.72 -2.79
CA CYS A 123 -3.66 -5.78 -3.32
C CYS A 123 -3.70 -5.67 -4.85
N TRP A 124 -4.76 -6.21 -5.44
CA TRP A 124 -5.11 -5.94 -6.83
C TRP A 124 -5.87 -4.62 -6.92
N ILE A 125 -5.32 -3.68 -7.67
CA ILE A 125 -5.88 -2.36 -7.91
C ILE A 125 -6.59 -2.37 -9.26
N ASN A 126 -7.84 -1.92 -9.31
CA ASN A 126 -8.61 -1.79 -10.54
C ASN A 126 -8.89 -0.31 -10.79
N TYR A 127 -8.39 0.23 -11.91
CA TYR A 127 -8.53 1.65 -12.24
C TYR A 127 -9.89 1.97 -12.87
N MET A 128 -10.42 3.14 -12.55
CA MET A 128 -11.75 3.60 -13.00
C MET A 128 -11.67 4.64 -14.13
N ASP A 129 -10.47 5.15 -14.43
CA ASP A 129 -10.23 6.20 -15.42
C ASP A 129 -10.14 5.68 -16.87
N LYS A 130 -10.25 4.36 -17.07
CA LYS A 130 -10.15 3.67 -18.38
C LYS A 130 -8.80 3.90 -19.10
N LYS A 131 -7.75 4.28 -18.36
CA LYS A 131 -6.39 4.41 -18.88
C LYS A 131 -5.56 3.18 -18.52
N GLU A 132 -4.60 2.82 -19.36
CA GLU A 132 -3.68 1.73 -19.07
C GLU A 132 -2.63 2.13 -17.99
N PRO A 133 -2.20 1.20 -17.11
CA PRO A 133 -2.79 -0.12 -16.92
C PRO A 133 -4.20 -0.02 -16.34
N LEU A 134 -5.12 -0.88 -16.80
CA LEU A 134 -6.48 -0.99 -16.23
C LEU A 134 -6.49 -1.69 -14.86
N ARG A 135 -5.51 -2.56 -14.62
CA ARG A 135 -5.35 -3.31 -13.37
C ARG A 135 -3.89 -3.63 -13.14
N GLU A 136 -3.44 -3.51 -11.89
CA GLU A 136 -2.09 -3.92 -11.50
C GLU A 136 -2.00 -4.35 -10.02
N ILE A 137 -0.86 -4.95 -9.63
CA ILE A 137 -0.62 -5.31 -8.24
C ILE A 137 0.11 -4.18 -7.54
N GLY A 138 -0.53 -3.61 -6.53
CA GLY A 138 0.02 -2.54 -5.72
C GLY A 138 0.00 -2.84 -4.24
N SER A 139 0.06 -1.76 -3.47
CA SER A 139 0.12 -1.78 -2.02
C SER A 139 -1.01 -0.93 -1.45
N THR A 140 -1.51 -1.28 -0.27
CA THR A 140 -2.43 -0.45 0.51
C THR A 140 -2.08 -0.57 1.99
N PHE A 141 -2.70 0.27 2.83
CA PHE A 141 -2.51 0.20 4.28
C PHE A 141 -3.66 -0.56 4.92
N LYS A 142 -3.41 -1.72 5.51
CA LYS A 142 -4.43 -2.53 6.18
C LYS A 142 -4.38 -2.34 7.68
N PHE A 143 -5.54 -2.20 8.32
CA PHE A 143 -5.61 -2.05 9.77
C PHE A 143 -5.18 -3.34 10.49
N VAL A 144 -4.29 -3.21 11.46
CA VAL A 144 -3.73 -4.29 12.29
C VAL A 144 -3.86 -4.01 13.80
N GLY A 145 -4.54 -2.93 14.18
CA GLY A 145 -4.85 -2.61 15.57
C GLY A 145 -5.95 -3.48 16.17
N ASP A 146 -6.40 -3.13 17.37
CA ASP A 146 -7.48 -3.86 18.06
C ASP A 146 -8.82 -3.64 17.34
N ARG A 147 -9.49 -4.74 16.98
CA ARG A 147 -10.82 -4.69 16.37
C ARG A 147 -11.89 -4.18 17.34
N GLY A 148 -11.66 -4.26 18.64
CA GLY A 148 -12.53 -3.69 19.68
C GLY A 148 -12.56 -2.17 19.67
N ASP A 149 -11.56 -1.52 19.08
CA ASP A 149 -11.49 -0.05 18.93
C ASP A 149 -12.25 0.45 17.68
N LEU A 150 -12.84 -0.45 16.90
CA LEU A 150 -13.52 -0.12 15.65
C LEU A 150 -15.00 0.15 15.88
N SER A 151 -15.50 1.15 15.16
CA SER A 151 -16.91 1.52 15.11
C SER A 151 -17.46 1.43 13.70
N GLU A 152 -18.76 1.19 13.59
CA GLU A 152 -19.46 1.25 12.30
C GLU A 152 -19.49 2.68 11.77
N GLY A 153 -19.35 2.84 10.46
CA GLY A 153 -19.41 4.13 9.79
C GLY A 153 -18.56 4.18 8.54
N GLN A 154 -18.66 5.30 7.82
CA GLN A 154 -17.90 5.55 6.61
C GLN A 154 -17.07 6.83 6.78
N PHE A 155 -15.84 6.79 6.27
CA PHE A 155 -15.00 7.97 6.21
C PHE A 155 -15.49 8.91 5.11
N ASP A 156 -15.64 10.19 5.44
CA ASP A 156 -15.95 11.24 4.47
C ASP A 156 -14.81 12.27 4.47
N LEU A 157 -14.12 12.36 3.34
CA LEU A 157 -12.97 13.25 3.16
C LEU A 157 -13.36 14.72 3.34
N LYS A 158 -14.55 15.15 2.87
CA LYS A 158 -15.00 16.55 3.01
C LYS A 158 -15.23 16.90 4.48
N VAL A 159 -15.90 16.00 5.21
CA VAL A 159 -16.13 16.18 6.66
C VAL A 159 -14.80 16.26 7.40
N TRP A 160 -13.84 15.40 7.06
CA TRP A 160 -12.51 15.42 7.66
C TRP A 160 -11.75 16.72 7.35
N LEU A 161 -11.69 17.14 6.07
CA LEU A 161 -11.00 18.38 5.67
C LEU A 161 -11.57 19.61 6.38
N LYS A 162 -12.90 19.69 6.50
CA LYS A 162 -13.57 20.76 7.23
C LYS A 162 -13.19 20.77 8.71
N ARG A 163 -13.15 19.61 9.37
CA ARG A 163 -12.74 19.48 10.78
C ARG A 163 -11.28 19.88 11.00
N MET A 164 -10.40 19.56 10.05
CA MET A 164 -8.98 19.89 10.11
C MET A 164 -8.67 21.34 9.68
N GLY A 165 -9.68 22.13 9.29
CA GLY A 165 -9.46 23.51 8.82
C GLY A 165 -8.73 23.61 7.48
N ARG A 166 -8.71 22.54 6.67
CA ARG A 166 -8.03 22.50 5.35
C ARG A 166 -8.93 23.09 4.27
N THR A 167 -9.26 24.37 4.39
CA THR A 167 -10.23 25.08 3.53
C THR A 167 -9.85 25.05 2.05
N ALA A 168 -8.59 25.27 1.71
CA ALA A 168 -8.11 25.25 0.33
C ALA A 168 -8.29 23.86 -0.34
N ALA A 169 -8.03 22.77 0.39
CA ALA A 169 -8.24 21.41 -0.11
C ALA A 169 -9.73 21.10 -0.28
N LEU A 170 -10.58 21.58 0.64
CA LEU A 170 -12.04 21.44 0.55
C LEU A 170 -12.60 22.15 -0.69
N GLU A 171 -12.21 23.41 -0.93
CA GLU A 171 -12.64 24.18 -2.09
C GLU A 171 -12.24 23.51 -3.42
N LYS A 172 -11.00 22.99 -3.50
CA LYS A 172 -10.54 22.21 -4.66
C LYS A 172 -11.37 20.96 -4.89
N LEU A 173 -11.66 20.21 -3.82
CA LEU A 173 -12.46 18.99 -3.88
C LEU A 173 -13.88 19.27 -4.39
N GLU A 174 -14.52 20.34 -3.88
CA GLU A 174 -15.85 20.77 -4.34
C GLU A 174 -15.84 21.28 -5.78
N GLY A 175 -14.78 21.99 -6.18
CA GLY A 175 -14.59 22.44 -7.56
C GLY A 175 -14.43 21.29 -8.57
N LYS A 176 -13.80 20.18 -8.18
CA LYS A 176 -13.70 18.97 -9.02
C LYS A 176 -15.06 18.31 -9.24
N VAL A 177 -15.87 18.15 -8.19
CA VAL A 177 -17.21 17.53 -8.29
C VAL A 177 -18.10 18.28 -9.28
N LYS A 178 -18.08 19.62 -9.25
CA LYS A 178 -18.87 20.46 -10.17
C LYS A 178 -18.44 20.36 -11.64
N LYS A 179 -17.22 19.92 -11.93
CA LYS A 179 -16.72 19.72 -13.31
C LYS A 179 -17.05 18.34 -13.88
N THR A 180 -17.50 17.41 -13.03
CA THR A 180 -17.79 16.01 -13.41
C THR A 180 -19.29 15.71 -13.46
N THR A 181 -20.14 16.70 -13.16
CA THR A 181 -21.62 16.64 -13.26
C THR A 181 -22.08 17.49 -14.43
#